data_AF-A0A660Z3Y4-F1
#
_entry.id   AF-A0A660Z3Y4-F1
#
_cell.length_a   1.000
_cell.length_b   1.000
_cell.length_c   1.000
_cell.angle_alpha   90.00
_cell.angle_beta   90.00
_cell.angle_gamma   90.00
#
_symmetry.space_group_name_H-M   'P 1'
#
loop_
_entity.id
_entity.type
_entity.pdbx_description
1 polymer ?
#
loop_
_entity_poly.entity_id
_entity_poly.type
_entity_poly.pdbx_seq_one_letter_code
_entity_poly.pdbx_strand_id
1 'polypeptide(L)'
;HGYSYVLLDAASYIPADKLKTRFPTIYKKCLENGIDMTKEPIPVVPAVHFACGGVKVDLFGRTILRGLYAAGEVACTGVHGANRLASTSLLEGLVFGVRAADTASGDLSELKGPDYDIPEWIDEGLEEADPALIHQDWDSLKHIMCNYVGIVRTAKRLKRAVLDLRHLWLQVEDFYRQTKLSRGLIELRNGIQTALVIARSALRNRVSRGAHFRRD
;
A
#
# COMPACT_ATOMS: atom_id res chain seq x y z
N HIS A 1 -4.14 20.19 20.31
CA HIS A 1 -4.67 19.98 18.95
C HIS A 1 -5.49 18.70 18.93
N GLY A 2 -6.82 18.82 18.81
CA GLY A 2 -7.78 17.71 18.92
C GLY A 2 -8.91 17.77 17.89
N TYR A 3 -8.65 18.41 16.74
CA TYR A 3 -9.60 18.43 15.62
C TYR A 3 -9.46 17.14 14.82
N SER A 4 -10.59 16.51 14.48
CA SER A 4 -10.64 15.24 13.73
C SER A 4 -10.35 15.41 12.24
N TYR A 5 -10.43 16.63 11.72
CA TYR A 5 -10.17 16.98 10.31
C TYR A 5 -9.71 18.43 10.17
N VAL A 6 -9.28 18.80 8.96
CA VAL A 6 -9.08 20.19 8.53
C VAL A 6 -10.03 20.52 7.38
N LEU A 7 -10.18 21.81 7.05
CA LEU A 7 -11.08 22.25 5.97
C LEU A 7 -10.28 22.59 4.71
N LEU A 8 -10.77 22.12 3.56
CA LEU A 8 -10.32 22.52 2.23
C LEU A 8 -11.32 23.53 1.67
N ASP A 9 -10.94 24.80 1.60
CA ASP A 9 -11.80 25.88 1.14
C ASP A 9 -11.43 26.35 -0.26
N ALA A 10 -12.20 25.89 -1.25
CA ALA A 10 -12.16 26.42 -2.61
C ALA A 10 -13.33 27.39 -2.88
N ALA A 11 -14.42 27.30 -2.11
CA ALA A 11 -15.65 28.07 -2.29
C ALA A 11 -15.40 29.58 -2.11
N SER A 12 -14.53 29.96 -1.16
CA SER A 12 -14.20 31.37 -0.90
C SER A 12 -13.33 32.02 -1.98
N TYR A 13 -12.71 31.24 -2.88
CA TYR A 13 -11.69 31.74 -3.80
C TYR A 13 -11.98 31.46 -5.28
N ILE A 14 -12.86 30.50 -5.59
CA ILE A 14 -13.14 30.05 -6.95
C ILE A 14 -14.65 30.16 -7.21
N PRO A 15 -15.08 30.85 -8.29
CA PRO A 15 -16.50 30.96 -8.63
C PRO A 15 -17.17 29.58 -8.78
N ALA A 16 -18.41 29.48 -8.32
CA ALA A 16 -19.19 28.24 -8.28
C ALA A 16 -19.24 27.53 -9.64
N ASP A 17 -19.49 28.25 -10.73
CA ASP A 17 -19.57 27.67 -12.07
C ASP A 17 -18.23 27.05 -12.49
N LYS A 18 -17.11 27.72 -12.17
CA LYS A 18 -15.77 27.21 -12.46
C LYS A 18 -15.43 25.95 -11.66
N LEU A 19 -15.89 25.87 -10.40
CA LEU A 19 -15.74 24.65 -9.59
C LEU A 19 -16.52 23.48 -10.19
N LYS A 20 -17.78 23.70 -10.58
CA LYS A 20 -18.63 22.67 -11.19
C LYS A 20 -18.08 22.18 -12.53
N THR A 21 -17.59 23.09 -13.37
CA THR A 21 -17.02 22.73 -14.69
C THR A 21 -15.67 22.02 -14.56
N ARG A 22 -14.79 22.46 -13.64
CA ARG A 22 -13.43 21.90 -13.53
C ARG A 22 -13.37 20.62 -12.70
N PHE A 23 -14.24 20.46 -11.70
CA PHE A 23 -14.26 19.32 -10.79
C PHE A 23 -15.64 18.65 -10.69
N PRO A 24 -16.27 18.26 -11.82
CA PRO A 24 -17.65 17.78 -11.83
C PRO A 24 -17.84 16.52 -10.97
N THR A 25 -16.87 15.60 -11.00
CA THR A 25 -16.91 14.36 -10.21
C THR A 25 -16.81 14.63 -8.71
N ILE A 26 -15.93 15.56 -8.29
CA ILE A 26 -15.78 15.92 -6.87
C ILE A 26 -17.04 16.64 -6.40
N TYR A 27 -17.56 17.60 -7.17
CA TYR A 27 -18.78 18.32 -6.86
C TYR A 27 -19.98 17.37 -6.66
N LYS A 28 -20.20 16.45 -7.60
CA LYS A 28 -21.25 15.44 -7.48
C LYS A 28 -21.07 14.61 -6.21
N LYS A 29 -19.84 14.17 -5.92
CA LYS A 29 -19.57 13.33 -4.75
C LYS A 29 -19.76 14.08 -3.43
N CYS A 30 -19.34 15.33 -3.34
CA CYS A 30 -19.60 16.17 -2.18
C CYS A 30 -21.10 16.35 -1.95
N LEU A 31 -21.88 16.64 -3.01
CA LEU A 31 -23.33 16.78 -2.90
C LEU A 31 -24.03 15.49 -2.45
N GLU A 32 -23.61 14.32 -2.95
CA GLU A 32 -24.11 13.02 -2.48
C GLU A 32 -23.90 12.81 -0.96
N ASN A 33 -22.89 13.46 -0.39
CA ASN A 33 -22.57 13.41 1.04
C ASN A 33 -23.08 14.66 1.80
N GLY A 34 -23.97 15.45 1.19
CA GLY A 34 -24.60 16.61 1.83
C GLY A 34 -23.70 17.86 1.95
N ILE A 35 -22.60 17.93 1.18
CA ILE A 35 -21.66 19.07 1.19
C ILE A 35 -21.73 19.80 -0.15
N ASP A 36 -22.07 21.09 -0.13
CA ASP A 36 -21.97 21.93 -1.34
C ASP A 36 -20.61 22.62 -1.40
N MET A 37 -19.64 22.00 -2.06
CA MET A 37 -18.27 22.54 -2.20
C MET A 37 -18.17 23.90 -2.92
N THR A 38 -19.28 24.43 -3.44
CA THR A 38 -19.35 25.80 -4.00
C THR A 38 -19.78 26.85 -2.99
N LYS A 39 -20.23 26.44 -1.81
CA LYS A 39 -20.74 27.32 -0.75
C LYS A 39 -20.01 27.14 0.58
N GLU A 40 -19.50 25.94 0.86
CA GLU A 40 -18.87 25.61 2.13
C GLU A 40 -17.55 24.83 1.95
N PRO A 41 -16.60 24.94 2.90
CA PRO A 41 -15.36 24.17 2.89
C PRO A 41 -15.59 22.66 3.08
N ILE A 42 -14.75 21.84 2.45
CA ILE A 42 -14.81 20.37 2.53
C ILE A 42 -13.97 19.87 3.73
N PRO A 43 -14.51 19.06 4.65
CA PRO A 43 -13.72 18.40 5.67
C PRO A 43 -12.80 17.32 5.06
N VAL A 44 -11.50 17.40 5.33
CA VAL A 44 -10.49 16.48 4.79
C VAL A 44 -9.50 16.02 5.87
N VAL A 45 -8.98 14.81 5.68
CA VAL A 45 -7.93 14.20 6.51
C VAL A 45 -6.82 13.65 5.63
N PRO A 46 -5.56 13.60 6.10
CA PRO A 46 -4.51 12.88 5.40
C PRO A 46 -4.85 11.40 5.28
N ALA A 47 -4.60 10.80 4.12
CA ALA A 47 -4.77 9.37 3.87
C ALA A 47 -3.53 8.78 3.20
N VAL A 48 -3.33 7.47 3.34
CA VAL A 48 -2.32 6.74 2.56
C VAL A 48 -2.73 6.79 1.09
N HIS A 49 -1.79 7.13 0.21
CA HIS A 49 -2.09 7.38 -1.20
C HIS A 49 -1.21 6.60 -2.19
N PHE A 50 0.06 6.38 -1.87
CA PHE A 50 1.01 5.77 -2.80
C PHE A 50 2.18 5.08 -2.08
N ALA A 51 2.62 3.92 -2.58
CA ALA A 51 3.80 3.23 -2.10
C ALA A 51 5.05 3.59 -2.94
N CYS A 52 5.99 4.36 -2.34
CA CYS A 52 7.27 4.67 -3.01
C CYS A 52 8.30 3.52 -2.94
N GLY A 53 8.08 2.57 -2.03
CA GLY A 53 8.90 1.35 -1.90
C GLY A 53 8.37 0.24 -2.81
N GLY A 54 8.75 -1.01 -2.53
CA GLY A 54 8.29 -2.16 -3.31
C GLY A 54 9.40 -3.18 -3.52
N VAL A 55 9.19 -4.08 -4.48
CA VAL A 55 10.18 -5.05 -4.93
C VAL A 55 11.32 -4.31 -5.63
N LYS A 56 12.54 -4.40 -5.08
CA LYS A 56 13.71 -3.76 -5.69
C LYS A 56 13.97 -4.34 -7.08
N VAL A 57 14.09 -3.45 -8.06
CA VAL A 57 14.41 -3.80 -9.45
C VAL A 57 15.60 -2.99 -9.97
N ASP A 58 16.20 -3.46 -11.06
CA ASP A 58 17.11 -2.65 -11.87
C ASP A 58 16.33 -1.68 -12.80
N LEU A 59 17.06 -0.97 -13.68
CA LEU A 59 16.46 0.00 -14.62
C LEU A 59 15.57 -0.62 -15.70
N PHE A 60 15.57 -1.95 -15.79
CA PHE A 60 14.86 -2.76 -16.77
C PHE A 60 13.75 -3.62 -16.12
N GLY A 61 13.50 -3.45 -14.83
CA GLY A 61 12.44 -4.18 -14.12
C GLY A 61 12.84 -5.57 -13.63
N ARG A 62 14.12 -5.98 -13.77
CA ARG A 62 14.60 -7.26 -13.24
C ARG A 62 14.70 -7.21 -11.73
N THR A 63 14.14 -8.21 -11.06
CA THR A 63 14.39 -8.41 -9.62
C THR A 63 15.71 -9.15 -9.40
N ILE A 64 16.10 -9.36 -8.14
CA ILE A 64 17.24 -10.24 -7.82
C ILE A 64 16.96 -11.72 -8.12
N LEU A 65 15.69 -12.11 -8.29
CA LEU A 65 15.31 -13.46 -8.68
C LEU A 65 15.22 -13.52 -10.19
N ARG A 66 16.07 -14.35 -10.80
CA ARG A 66 16.10 -14.53 -12.25
C ARG A 66 14.74 -15.03 -12.75
N GLY A 67 14.23 -14.43 -13.82
CA GLY A 67 12.91 -14.75 -14.37
C GLY A 67 11.74 -14.06 -13.67
N LEU A 68 11.97 -13.33 -12.57
CA LEU A 68 10.95 -12.52 -11.90
C LEU A 68 11.20 -11.03 -12.15
N TYR A 69 10.14 -10.35 -12.61
CA TYR A 69 10.15 -8.94 -12.96
C TYR A 69 9.07 -8.18 -12.17
N ALA A 70 9.28 -6.89 -11.96
CA ALA A 70 8.29 -6.02 -11.35
C ALA A 70 8.30 -4.63 -12.01
N ALA A 71 7.13 -4.04 -12.18
CA ALA A 71 6.95 -2.71 -12.76
C ALA A 71 5.75 -1.97 -12.13
N GLY A 72 5.76 -0.64 -12.19
CA GLY A 72 4.74 0.20 -11.55
C GLY A 72 4.86 0.25 -10.03
N GLU A 73 3.75 0.52 -9.34
CA GLU A 73 3.74 0.81 -7.89
C GLU A 73 4.21 -0.36 -7.01
N VAL A 74 4.18 -1.60 -7.51
CA VAL A 74 4.71 -2.75 -6.77
C VAL A 74 6.26 -2.77 -6.75
N ALA A 75 6.90 -2.04 -7.65
CA ALA A 75 8.35 -2.02 -7.82
C ALA A 75 8.99 -0.83 -7.11
N CYS A 76 10.18 -1.05 -6.56
CA CYS A 76 11.08 0.00 -6.12
C CYS A 76 12.14 0.22 -7.20
N THR A 77 11.79 1.06 -8.17
CA THR A 77 12.64 1.47 -9.30
C THR A 77 13.70 2.52 -8.91
N GLY A 78 13.49 3.18 -7.78
CA GLY A 78 14.30 4.29 -7.28
C GLY A 78 13.83 5.68 -7.76
N VAL A 79 12.94 5.77 -8.75
CA VAL A 79 12.53 7.06 -9.35
C VAL A 79 11.82 7.99 -8.34
N HIS A 80 11.09 7.43 -7.38
CA HIS A 80 10.36 8.21 -6.36
C HIS A 80 11.19 8.52 -5.11
N GLY A 81 12.37 7.91 -4.95
CA GLY A 81 13.21 8.07 -3.76
C GLY A 81 12.42 7.94 -2.45
N ALA A 82 12.48 8.99 -1.63
CA ALA A 82 11.77 9.04 -0.34
C ALA A 82 10.41 9.76 -0.39
N ASN A 83 10.03 10.33 -1.54
CA ASN A 83 8.75 11.02 -1.72
C ASN A 83 8.44 11.19 -3.22
N ARG A 84 7.36 10.56 -3.67
CA ARG A 84 6.87 10.66 -5.05
C ARG A 84 6.38 12.08 -5.37
N LEU A 85 6.74 12.58 -6.55
CA LEU A 85 6.15 13.80 -7.13
C LEU A 85 4.76 13.50 -7.70
N ALA A 86 3.85 14.46 -7.64
CA ALA A 86 2.51 14.27 -8.20
C ALA A 86 2.56 13.95 -9.71
N SER A 87 1.61 13.13 -10.17
CA SER A 87 1.43 12.73 -11.58
C SER A 87 2.53 11.86 -12.21
N THR A 88 3.56 11.44 -11.48
CA THR A 88 4.63 10.61 -12.05
C THR A 88 4.37 9.09 -12.00
N SER A 89 3.41 8.62 -11.19
CA SER A 89 3.19 7.18 -10.98
C SER A 89 2.63 6.46 -12.21
N LEU A 90 1.70 7.08 -12.96
CA LEU A 90 1.19 6.49 -14.20
C LEU A 90 2.28 6.41 -15.27
N LEU A 91 3.13 7.43 -15.34
CA LEU A 91 4.26 7.45 -16.26
C LEU A 91 5.30 6.39 -15.89
N GLU A 92 5.58 6.19 -14.59
CA GLU A 92 6.43 5.07 -14.15
C GLU A 92 5.84 3.73 -14.59
N GLY A 93 4.55 3.50 -14.36
CA GLY A 93 3.87 2.27 -14.77
C GLY A 93 4.02 2.00 -16.27
N LEU A 94 3.84 3.03 -17.11
CA LEU A 94 4.02 2.90 -18.56
C LEU A 94 5.49 2.60 -18.93
N VAL A 95 6.43 3.41 -18.46
CA VAL A 95 7.85 3.30 -18.86
C VAL A 95 8.47 2.00 -18.38
N PHE A 96 8.29 1.66 -17.10
CA PHE A 96 8.85 0.43 -16.54
C PHE A 96 8.06 -0.81 -16.98
N GLY A 97 6.77 -0.68 -17.27
CA GLY A 97 5.97 -1.76 -17.82
C GLY A 97 6.48 -2.21 -19.19
N VAL A 98 6.69 -1.26 -20.11
CA VAL A 98 7.28 -1.54 -21.43
C VAL A 98 8.67 -2.13 -21.30
N ARG A 99 9.56 -1.51 -20.50
CA ARG A 99 10.93 -2.01 -20.31
C ARG A 99 10.96 -3.43 -19.74
N ALA A 100 10.16 -3.70 -18.71
CA ALA A 100 10.10 -5.03 -18.10
C ALA A 100 9.57 -6.08 -19.08
N ALA A 101 8.58 -5.73 -19.90
CA ALA A 101 8.03 -6.63 -20.91
C ALA A 101 9.07 -6.96 -22.02
N ASP A 102 9.75 -5.93 -22.54
CA ASP A 102 10.80 -6.11 -23.56
C ASP A 102 11.95 -6.97 -23.02
N THR A 103 12.35 -6.68 -21.78
CA THR A 103 13.43 -7.41 -21.10
C THR A 103 13.05 -8.87 -20.83
N ALA A 104 11.86 -9.10 -20.28
CA ALA A 104 11.37 -10.46 -20.03
C ALA A 104 11.26 -11.28 -21.31
N SER A 105 10.85 -10.65 -22.42
CA SER A 105 10.77 -11.29 -23.73
C SER A 105 12.15 -11.64 -24.30
N GLY A 106 13.14 -10.75 -24.15
CA GLY A 106 14.51 -11.01 -24.57
C GLY A 106 15.20 -12.11 -23.74
N ASP A 107 14.99 -12.10 -22.43
CA ASP A 107 15.60 -13.06 -21.51
C ASP A 107 14.97 -14.48 -21.62
N LEU A 108 13.80 -14.61 -22.26
CA LEU A 108 13.04 -15.87 -22.33
C LEU A 108 13.85 -17.02 -22.91
N SER A 109 14.69 -16.76 -23.91
CA SER A 109 15.54 -17.77 -24.55
C SER A 109 16.62 -18.34 -23.62
N GLU A 110 17.00 -17.60 -22.58
CA GLU A 110 18.01 -18.01 -21.61
C GLU A 110 17.41 -18.63 -20.34
N LEU A 111 16.09 -18.51 -20.16
CA LEU A 111 15.36 -19.08 -19.05
C LEU A 111 15.05 -20.55 -19.36
N LYS A 112 15.51 -21.42 -18.47
CA LYS A 112 15.08 -22.81 -18.46
C LYS A 112 13.96 -22.96 -17.45
N GLY A 113 12.86 -23.57 -17.88
CA GLY A 113 11.84 -24.04 -16.95
C GLY A 113 12.42 -25.07 -15.97
N PRO A 114 11.72 -25.34 -14.86
CA PRO A 114 12.11 -26.44 -13.99
C PRO A 114 12.15 -27.75 -14.79
N ASP A 115 13.11 -28.62 -14.45
CA ASP A 115 13.26 -29.98 -15.00
C ASP A 115 12.41 -31.01 -14.22
N TYR A 116 11.48 -30.53 -13.40
CA TYR A 116 10.59 -31.31 -12.58
C TYR A 116 9.14 -30.82 -12.73
N ASP A 117 8.20 -31.71 -12.49
CA ASP A 117 6.78 -31.39 -12.49
C ASP A 117 6.43 -30.51 -11.29
N ILE A 118 5.74 -29.40 -11.55
CA ILE A 118 5.24 -28.52 -10.50
C ILE A 118 4.01 -29.21 -9.89
N PRO A 119 4.02 -29.54 -8.59
CA PRO A 119 2.87 -30.18 -7.96
C PRO A 119 1.67 -29.23 -7.99
N GLU A 120 0.47 -29.80 -8.13
CA GLU A 120 -0.76 -29.03 -7.97
C GLU A 120 -0.86 -28.46 -6.55
N TRP A 121 -1.51 -27.30 -6.44
CA TRP A 121 -1.82 -26.74 -5.14
C TRP A 121 -2.84 -27.62 -4.40
N ILE A 122 -2.55 -27.98 -3.15
CA ILE A 122 -3.42 -28.77 -2.30
C ILE A 122 -3.93 -27.87 -1.18
N ASP A 123 -5.25 -27.70 -1.09
CA ASP A 123 -5.89 -27.05 0.05
C ASP A 123 -6.14 -28.10 1.15
N GLU A 124 -5.31 -28.06 2.19
CA GLU A 124 -5.40 -28.94 3.36
C GLU A 124 -6.31 -28.37 4.47
N GLY A 125 -6.98 -27.24 4.21
CA GLY A 125 -7.86 -26.59 5.17
C GLY A 125 -9.02 -27.48 5.61
N LEU A 126 -9.18 -27.64 6.91
CA LEU A 126 -10.23 -28.47 7.52
C LEU A 126 -11.50 -27.67 7.78
N GLU A 127 -11.36 -26.37 8.04
CA GLU A 127 -12.45 -25.48 8.46
C GLU A 127 -12.74 -24.39 7.43
N GLU A 128 -13.97 -23.89 7.40
CA GLU A 128 -14.32 -22.71 6.60
C GLU A 128 -13.82 -21.44 7.29
N ALA A 129 -13.39 -20.45 6.50
CA ALA A 129 -12.87 -19.20 7.06
C ALA A 129 -13.98 -18.35 7.66
N ASP A 130 -13.90 -18.07 8.96
CA ASP A 130 -14.80 -17.12 9.64
C ASP A 130 -14.52 -15.68 9.14
N PRO A 131 -15.46 -15.07 8.39
CA PRO A 131 -15.27 -13.71 7.87
C PRO A 131 -15.17 -12.65 8.96
N ALA A 132 -15.77 -12.88 10.14
CA ALA A 132 -15.74 -11.94 11.25
C ALA A 132 -14.33 -11.85 11.86
N LEU A 133 -13.63 -12.98 11.99
CA LEU A 133 -12.23 -13.01 12.44
C LEU A 133 -11.32 -12.26 11.45
N ILE A 134 -11.48 -12.52 10.15
CA ILE A 134 -10.73 -11.82 9.10
C ILE A 134 -10.95 -10.31 9.18
N HIS A 135 -12.21 -9.87 9.34
CA HIS A 135 -12.56 -8.47 9.47
C HIS A 135 -11.90 -7.82 10.71
N GLN A 136 -11.99 -8.49 11.86
CA GLN A 136 -11.42 -8.03 13.11
C GLN A 136 -9.89 -7.87 13.04
N ASP A 137 -9.21 -8.81 12.39
CA ASP A 137 -7.75 -8.76 12.21
C ASP A 137 -7.33 -7.68 11.21
N TRP A 138 -8.13 -7.43 10.17
CA TRP A 138 -7.95 -6.29 9.28
C TRP A 138 -8.03 -4.96 10.01
N ASP A 139 -9.01 -4.80 10.89
CA ASP A 139 -9.15 -3.57 11.67
C ASP A 139 -8.01 -3.39 12.67
N SER A 140 -7.56 -4.48 13.28
CA SER A 140 -6.36 -4.50 14.13
C SER A 140 -5.12 -4.06 13.36
N LEU A 141 -4.89 -4.62 12.17
CA LEU A 141 -3.80 -4.25 11.28
C LEU A 141 -3.84 -2.75 10.91
N LYS A 142 -5.00 -2.24 10.48
CA LYS A 142 -5.18 -0.83 10.12
C LYS A 142 -4.89 0.09 11.31
N HIS A 143 -5.40 -0.25 12.50
CA HIS A 143 -5.17 0.53 13.71
C HIS A 143 -3.68 0.58 14.10
N ILE A 144 -2.98 -0.56 14.04
CA ILE A 144 -1.53 -0.62 14.31
C ILE A 144 -0.77 0.28 13.33
N MET A 145 -1.07 0.18 12.03
CA MET A 145 -0.40 0.97 10.99
C MET A 145 -0.67 2.46 11.12
N CYS A 146 -1.93 2.87 11.29
CA CYS A 146 -2.31 4.27 11.45
C CYS A 146 -1.69 4.91 12.71
N ASN A 147 -1.74 4.22 13.84
CA ASN A 147 -1.32 4.80 15.13
C ASN A 147 0.20 4.84 15.30
N TYR A 148 0.92 3.84 14.76
CA TYR A 148 2.35 3.69 15.02
C TYR A 148 3.26 3.91 13.81
N VAL A 149 2.74 3.72 12.59
CA VAL A 149 3.52 3.74 11.33
C VAL A 149 3.03 4.85 10.38
N GLY A 150 2.12 5.72 10.85
CA GLY A 150 1.58 6.88 10.12
C GLY A 150 2.60 8.00 9.88
N ILE A 151 2.11 9.24 9.79
CA ILE A 151 2.88 10.43 9.38
C ILE A 151 4.08 10.69 10.31
N VAL A 152 3.82 10.75 11.62
CA VAL A 152 4.84 11.04 12.64
C VAL A 152 5.20 9.77 13.40
N ARG A 153 6.48 9.39 13.31
CA ARG A 153 6.98 8.14 13.88
C ARG A 153 7.98 8.41 15.01
N THR A 154 8.12 7.44 15.90
CA THR A 154 9.15 7.41 16.94
C THR A 154 9.69 5.99 17.09
N ALA A 155 10.94 5.81 17.57
CA ALA A 155 11.46 4.48 17.86
C ALA A 155 10.53 3.66 18.77
N LYS A 156 9.96 4.29 19.81
CA LYS A 156 9.06 3.62 20.76
C LYS A 156 7.80 3.08 20.07
N ARG A 157 7.12 3.90 19.25
CA ARG A 157 5.93 3.47 18.50
C ARG A 157 6.27 2.39 17.47
N LEU A 158 7.37 2.54 16.74
CA LEU A 158 7.78 1.57 15.72
C LEU A 158 8.18 0.21 16.32
N LYS A 159 8.88 0.20 17.46
CA LYS A 159 9.17 -1.04 18.20
C LYS A 159 7.88 -1.74 18.62
N ARG A 160 6.91 -0.98 19.14
CA ARG A 160 5.60 -1.52 19.52
C ARG A 160 4.87 -2.10 18.30
N ALA A 161 4.83 -1.38 17.18
CA ALA A 161 4.22 -1.85 15.94
C ALA A 161 4.81 -3.18 15.47
N VAL A 162 6.14 -3.33 15.47
CA VAL A 162 6.78 -4.58 15.04
C VAL A 162 6.42 -5.75 15.95
N LEU A 163 6.27 -5.52 17.26
CA LEU A 163 5.83 -6.57 18.20
C LEU A 163 4.37 -6.95 17.96
N ASP A 164 3.47 -5.97 17.89
CA ASP A 164 2.04 -6.19 17.72
C ASP A 164 1.75 -6.86 16.35
N LEU A 165 2.42 -6.43 15.27
CA LEU A 165 2.30 -7.06 13.95
C LEU A 165 2.85 -8.49 13.92
N ARG A 166 3.92 -8.79 14.68
CA ARG A 166 4.46 -10.16 14.76
C ARG A 166 3.49 -11.09 15.46
N HIS A 167 2.86 -10.61 16.54
CA HIS A 167 1.83 -11.36 17.23
C HIS A 167 0.64 -11.66 16.30
N LEU A 168 0.13 -10.62 15.63
CA LEU A 168 -0.96 -10.78 14.67
C LEU A 168 -0.60 -11.74 13.53
N TRP A 169 0.64 -11.67 13.02
CA TRP A 169 1.12 -12.60 12.00
C TRP A 169 1.09 -14.06 12.47
N LEU A 170 1.56 -14.35 13.69
CA LEU A 170 1.53 -15.72 14.21
C LEU A 170 0.10 -16.26 14.31
N GLN A 171 -0.84 -15.46 14.84
CA GLN A 171 -2.24 -15.87 14.94
C GLN A 171 -2.87 -16.14 13.56
N VAL A 172 -2.61 -15.27 12.58
CA VAL A 172 -3.16 -15.42 11.23
C VAL A 172 -2.49 -16.58 10.47
N GLU A 173 -1.21 -16.87 10.69
CA GLU A 173 -0.56 -18.05 10.11
C GLU A 173 -1.15 -19.35 10.67
N ASP A 174 -1.44 -19.42 11.97
CA ASP A 174 -2.08 -20.58 12.57
C ASP A 174 -3.49 -20.79 12.02
N PHE A 175 -4.27 -19.70 11.90
CA PHE A 175 -5.59 -19.70 11.26
C PHE A 175 -5.49 -20.14 9.78
N TYR A 176 -4.57 -19.57 9.01
CA TYR A 176 -4.32 -19.93 7.61
C TYR A 176 -4.01 -21.41 7.39
N ARG A 177 -3.32 -22.07 8.34
CA ARG A 177 -2.95 -23.49 8.20
C ARG A 177 -4.13 -24.45 8.44
N GLN A 178 -5.15 -24.02 9.17
CA GLN A 178 -6.27 -24.88 9.58
C GLN A 178 -7.51 -24.67 8.70
N THR A 179 -7.52 -23.58 7.95
CA THR A 179 -8.71 -23.07 7.28
C THR A 179 -8.56 -23.16 5.76
N LYS A 180 -9.65 -23.52 5.07
CA LYS A 180 -9.72 -23.48 3.62
C LYS A 180 -9.45 -22.08 3.10
N LEU A 181 -8.77 -22.02 1.96
CA LEU A 181 -8.31 -20.75 1.46
C LEU A 181 -9.48 -19.89 0.97
N SER A 182 -9.60 -18.71 1.58
CA SER A 182 -10.45 -17.64 1.09
C SER A 182 -9.61 -16.45 0.64
N ARG A 183 -10.15 -15.67 -0.31
CA ARG A 183 -9.52 -14.43 -0.77
C ARG A 183 -9.19 -13.49 0.41
N GLY A 184 -10.14 -13.32 1.33
CA GLY A 184 -9.98 -12.40 2.47
C GLY A 184 -8.83 -12.81 3.39
N LEU A 185 -8.65 -14.11 3.61
CA LEU A 185 -7.55 -14.65 4.42
C LEU A 185 -6.19 -14.46 3.76
N ILE A 186 -6.10 -14.72 2.44
CA ILE A 186 -4.88 -14.49 1.66
C ILE A 186 -4.51 -13.00 1.66
N GLU A 187 -5.49 -12.12 1.43
CA GLU A 187 -5.28 -10.66 1.45
C GLU A 187 -4.82 -10.19 2.84
N LEU A 188 -5.42 -10.68 3.93
CA LEU A 188 -5.03 -10.35 5.30
C LEU A 188 -3.58 -10.77 5.58
N ARG A 189 -3.24 -12.02 5.27
CA ARG A 189 -1.89 -12.57 5.43
C ARG A 189 -0.84 -11.73 4.70
N ASN A 190 -1.10 -11.41 3.43
CA ASN A 190 -0.22 -10.57 2.61
C ASN A 190 -0.14 -9.13 3.14
N GLY A 191 -1.24 -8.58 3.65
CA GLY A 191 -1.31 -7.27 4.28
C GLY A 191 -0.42 -7.18 5.52
N ILE A 192 -0.50 -8.17 6.42
CA ILE A 192 0.32 -8.24 7.64
C ILE A 192 1.81 -8.37 7.29
N GLN A 193 2.15 -9.25 6.34
CA GLN A 193 3.53 -9.42 5.89
C GLN A 193 4.10 -8.11 5.33
N THR A 194 3.32 -7.40 4.51
CA THR A 194 3.70 -6.10 3.94
C THR A 194 3.88 -5.05 5.04
N ALA A 195 2.94 -4.98 6.00
CA ALA A 195 3.04 -4.09 7.14
C ALA A 195 4.29 -4.34 8.00
N LEU A 196 4.66 -5.61 8.21
CA LEU A 196 5.89 -5.99 8.92
C LEU A 196 7.13 -5.47 8.20
N VAL A 197 7.19 -5.61 6.87
CA VAL A 197 8.31 -5.09 6.06
C VAL A 197 8.40 -3.57 6.19
N ILE A 198 7.27 -2.86 6.10
CA ILE A 198 7.21 -1.40 6.24
C ILE A 198 7.66 -0.97 7.64
N ALA A 199 7.09 -1.54 8.69
CA ALA A 199 7.38 -1.18 10.08
C ALA A 199 8.84 -1.45 10.45
N ARG A 200 9.39 -2.59 10.03
CA ARG A 200 10.82 -2.92 10.24
C ARG A 200 11.74 -1.97 9.49
N SER A 201 11.42 -1.64 8.24
CA SER A 201 12.20 -0.68 7.43
C SER A 201 12.18 0.71 8.06
N ALA A 202 11.01 1.17 8.52
CA ALA A 202 10.86 2.44 9.23
C ALA A 202 11.60 2.46 10.58
N LEU A 203 11.64 1.34 11.31
CA LEU A 203 12.37 1.24 12.57
C LEU A 203 13.90 1.31 12.36
N ARG A 204 14.41 0.62 11.33
CA ARG A 204 15.84 0.60 10.98
C ARG A 204 16.33 1.95 10.47
N ASN A 205 15.50 2.68 9.70
CA ASN A 205 15.84 4.02 9.24
C ASN A 205 15.67 5.04 10.38
N ARG A 206 16.78 5.64 10.82
CA ARG A 206 16.79 6.68 11.87
C ARG A 206 16.85 8.10 11.30
N VAL A 207 16.83 8.25 9.98
CA VAL A 207 16.98 9.55 9.31
C VAL A 207 15.66 9.99 8.71
N SER A 208 15.17 11.16 9.14
CA SER A 208 14.01 11.82 8.55
C SER A 208 14.31 12.32 7.14
N ARG A 209 13.55 11.83 6.15
CA ARG A 209 13.69 12.20 4.74
C ARG A 209 12.39 11.92 3.98
N GLY A 210 11.91 12.89 3.19
CA GLY A 210 10.70 12.75 2.40
C GLY A 210 9.48 12.37 3.25
N ALA A 211 8.73 11.35 2.82
CA ALA A 211 7.57 10.80 3.53
C ALA A 211 7.94 9.96 4.78
N HIS A 212 9.22 9.85 5.12
CA HIS A 212 9.67 9.24 6.37
C HIS A 212 10.06 10.31 7.38
N PHE A 213 9.21 10.54 8.37
CA PHE A 213 9.46 11.50 9.44
C PHE A 213 9.54 10.81 10.81
N ARG A 214 10.72 10.91 11.44
CA ARG A 214 11.05 10.51 12.81
C ARG A 214 11.19 11.75 13.66
N ARG A 215 10.50 11.77 14.81
CA ARG A 215 10.56 12.89 15.77
C ARG A 215 11.71 12.76 16.76
N ASP A 216 12.18 11.54 16.98
CA ASP A 216 13.29 11.18 17.87
C ASP A 216 14.64 11.19 17.16
#